data_AF-A0A8T6RBT2-F1
#
_entry.id   AF-A0A8T6RBT2-F1
#
_cell.length_a   1.000
_cell.length_b   1.000
_cell.length_c   1.000
_cell.angle_alpha   90.00
_cell.angle_beta   90.00
_cell.angle_gamma   90.00
#
_symmetry.space_group_name_H-M   'P 1'
#
loop_
_entity.id
_entity.type
_entity.pdbx_description
1 polymer ?
#
loop_
_entity_poly.entity_id
_entity_poly.type
_entity_poly.pdbx_seq_one_letter_code
_entity_poly.pdbx_strand_id
1 'polypeptide(L)'
;MPDFLLLSWLILSRTVCIDTPVLLMNLNPCGHHCDKCPSYRSSSEPTCPGCIPTNGTPWWGTCKVFKCSTEKGLSHCGLCDQFPCDGLVSHYNPDNPQGQRNAVIRTGILAYRTKHGDEKAIELAQKLMRL
;
A
#
# COMPACT_ATOMS: atom_id res chain seq x y z
N MET A 1 11.63 30.80 33.85
CA MET A 1 11.62 30.94 32.38
C MET A 1 12.84 30.26 31.82
N PRO A 2 12.71 29.05 31.25
CA PRO A 2 13.66 28.54 30.26
C PRO A 2 12.98 28.35 28.88
N ASP A 3 13.84 28.29 27.88
CA ASP A 3 13.64 28.64 26.48
C ASP A 3 12.68 27.79 25.65
N PHE A 4 11.85 28.48 24.86
CA PHE A 4 10.94 27.93 23.84
C PHE A 4 11.64 27.52 22.53
N LEU A 5 12.98 27.58 22.46
CA LEU A 5 13.74 27.42 21.21
C LEU A 5 14.27 26.00 20.92
N LEU A 6 13.97 25.01 21.77
CA LEU A 6 14.35 23.60 21.56
C LEU A 6 13.23 22.72 20.98
N LEU A 7 12.06 23.30 20.68
CA LEU A 7 10.87 22.56 20.22
C LEU A 7 10.63 22.59 18.70
N SER A 8 11.54 23.16 17.90
CA SER A 8 11.36 23.27 16.44
C SER A 8 12.12 22.22 15.60
N TRP A 9 12.96 21.37 16.20
CA TRP A 9 13.72 20.35 15.47
C TRP A 9 13.21 18.91 15.59
N LEU A 10 12.24 18.65 16.47
CA LEU A 10 11.63 17.32 16.64
C LEU A 10 10.34 17.10 15.83
N ILE A 11 9.86 18.12 15.10
CA ILE A 11 8.53 18.10 14.44
C ILE A 11 8.59 17.64 12.97
N LEU A 12 9.77 17.43 12.37
CA LEU A 12 9.88 17.19 10.92
C LEU A 12 10.36 15.80 10.47
N SER A 13 10.54 14.81 11.34
CA SER A 13 11.16 13.54 10.89
C SER A 13 10.53 12.22 11.33
N ARG A 14 9.31 12.16 11.91
CA ARG A 14 8.78 10.84 12.34
C ARG A 14 7.27 10.61 12.37
N THR A 15 6.45 11.54 11.89
CA THR A 15 4.99 11.50 12.16
C THR A 15 4.12 10.84 11.07
N VAL A 16 4.69 10.25 10.01
CA VAL A 16 3.86 9.70 8.92
C VAL A 16 3.29 8.29 9.21
N CYS A 17 3.69 7.60 10.29
CA CYS A 17 3.36 6.18 10.43
C CYS A 17 2.63 5.74 11.72
N ILE A 18 2.37 6.61 12.71
CA ILE A 18 1.96 6.14 14.06
C ILE A 18 0.45 6.30 14.34
N ASP A 19 -0.26 7.19 13.62
CA ASP A 19 -1.68 7.48 13.91
C ASP A 19 -2.67 6.87 12.91
N THR A 20 -2.24 5.98 12.02
CA THR A 20 -3.17 5.38 11.04
C THR A 20 -4.08 4.35 11.74
N PRO A 21 -5.40 4.60 11.85
CA PRO A 21 -6.32 3.63 12.43
C PRO A 21 -6.27 2.31 11.66
N VAL A 22 -6.47 1.20 12.36
CA VAL A 22 -6.43 -0.19 11.88
C VAL A 22 -7.17 -0.43 10.53
N LEU A 23 -8.12 0.44 10.17
CA LEU A 23 -8.81 0.46 8.87
C LEU A 23 -7.89 0.66 7.65
N LEU A 24 -6.77 1.37 7.80
CA LEU A 24 -5.78 1.60 6.75
C LEU A 24 -4.94 0.36 6.39
N MET A 25 -4.95 -0.67 7.24
CA MET A 25 -4.10 -1.86 7.10
C MET A 25 -4.53 -2.79 5.95
N ASN A 26 -5.72 -2.58 5.40
CA ASN A 26 -6.29 -3.49 4.41
C ASN A 26 -6.02 -3.09 2.95
N LEU A 27 -5.56 -1.87 2.67
CA LEU A 27 -5.27 -1.41 1.31
C LEU A 27 -3.79 -0.99 1.17
N ASN A 28 -3.01 -1.86 0.55
CA ASN A 28 -1.56 -1.71 0.42
C ASN A 28 -1.15 -0.52 -0.47
N PRO A 29 0.12 -0.06 -0.40
CA PRO A 29 0.62 1.03 -1.24
C PRO A 29 0.42 0.79 -2.74
N CYS A 30 0.43 -0.47 -3.18
CA CYS A 30 0.19 -0.87 -4.57
C CYS A 30 -1.30 -0.94 -4.96
N GLY A 31 -2.24 -0.62 -4.06
CA GLY A 31 -3.68 -0.67 -4.30
C GLY A 31 -4.30 -2.07 -4.16
N HIS A 32 -3.53 -3.07 -3.73
CA HIS A 32 -4.05 -4.41 -3.48
C HIS A 32 -4.68 -4.50 -2.10
N HIS A 33 -5.86 -5.13 -2.01
CA HIS A 33 -6.54 -5.33 -0.74
C HIS A 33 -6.09 -6.66 -0.09
N CYS A 34 -5.68 -6.63 1.18
CA CYS A 34 -5.14 -7.80 1.89
C CYS A 34 -6.10 -9.00 1.89
N ASP A 35 -7.39 -8.77 2.04
CA ASP A 35 -8.43 -9.82 1.92
C ASP A 35 -8.48 -10.57 0.58
N LYS A 36 -7.88 -10.06 -0.50
CA LYS A 36 -7.77 -10.79 -1.77
C LYS A 36 -6.37 -11.35 -2.01
N CYS A 37 -5.44 -11.12 -1.10
CA CYS A 37 -4.13 -11.73 -1.16
C CYS A 37 -4.23 -13.16 -0.62
N PRO A 38 -4.01 -14.20 -1.46
CA PRO A 38 -4.06 -15.58 -0.97
C PRO A 38 -3.05 -15.79 0.16
N SER A 39 -1.85 -15.21 0.08
CA SER A 39 -0.85 -15.33 1.14
C SER A 39 -1.25 -14.70 2.47
N TYR A 40 -2.12 -13.68 2.46
CA TYR A 40 -2.62 -13.06 3.69
C TYR A 40 -3.82 -13.83 4.27
N ARG A 41 -4.72 -14.33 3.40
CA ARG A 41 -5.88 -15.12 3.82
C ARG A 41 -5.58 -16.60 4.10
N SER A 42 -4.58 -17.17 3.44
CA SER A 42 -4.29 -18.60 3.53
C SER A 42 -3.65 -18.93 4.86
N SER A 43 -4.01 -20.11 5.35
CA SER A 43 -3.34 -20.95 6.34
C SER A 43 -1.89 -21.33 5.96
N SER A 44 -1.17 -20.48 5.23
CA SER A 44 0.26 -20.63 5.03
C SER A 44 0.90 -20.51 6.40
N GLU A 45 1.64 -21.54 6.83
CA GLU A 45 2.51 -21.43 7.99
C GLU A 45 3.89 -20.96 7.55
N PRO A 46 4.39 -19.82 8.08
CA PRO A 46 3.72 -18.89 9.00
C PRO A 46 2.73 -17.94 8.31
N THR A 47 1.69 -17.53 9.04
CA THR A 47 0.69 -16.53 8.58
C THR A 47 1.41 -15.28 8.09
N CYS A 48 1.09 -14.80 6.89
CA CYS A 48 1.70 -13.58 6.36
C CYS A 48 1.28 -12.38 7.22
N PRO A 49 2.20 -11.64 7.85
CA PRO A 49 1.85 -10.51 8.71
C PRO A 49 1.48 -9.26 7.89
N GLY A 50 1.53 -9.32 6.55
CA GLY A 50 1.22 -8.20 5.66
C GLY A 50 2.46 -7.47 5.14
N CYS A 51 2.28 -6.65 4.11
CA CYS A 51 3.40 -5.95 3.46
C CYS A 51 4.03 -4.89 4.37
N ILE A 52 3.22 -4.18 5.18
CA ILE A 52 3.74 -3.15 6.08
C ILE A 52 4.61 -3.77 7.19
N PRO A 53 4.14 -4.79 7.94
CA PRO A 53 4.97 -5.40 9.00
C PRO A 53 6.21 -6.13 8.48
N THR A 54 6.17 -6.64 7.25
CA THR A 54 7.36 -7.24 6.60
C THR A 54 8.30 -6.23 5.95
N ASN A 55 8.00 -4.93 6.02
CA ASN A 55 8.71 -3.89 5.28
C ASN A 55 8.88 -4.23 3.79
N GLY A 56 7.81 -4.75 3.18
CA GLY A 56 7.79 -5.18 1.79
C GLY A 56 8.59 -6.45 1.51
N THR A 57 8.92 -7.27 2.50
CA THR A 57 9.70 -8.51 2.32
C THR A 57 8.93 -9.75 2.80
N PRO A 58 7.81 -10.11 2.14
CA PRO A 58 7.08 -11.35 2.41
C PRO A 58 7.91 -12.60 2.04
N TRP A 59 7.32 -13.79 2.24
CA TRP A 59 7.97 -15.09 2.02
C TRP A 59 8.54 -15.31 0.61
N TRP A 60 8.02 -14.62 -0.41
CA TRP A 60 8.50 -14.69 -1.79
C TRP A 60 9.63 -13.70 -2.11
N GLY A 61 10.11 -12.92 -1.13
CA GLY A 61 11.21 -11.98 -1.27
C GLY A 61 10.78 -10.51 -1.29
N THR A 62 11.69 -9.63 -1.73
CA THR A 62 11.50 -8.18 -1.66
C THR A 62 10.55 -7.65 -2.75
N CYS A 63 9.50 -6.95 -2.32
CA CYS A 63 8.56 -6.23 -3.16
C CYS A 63 9.15 -4.91 -3.67
N LYS A 64 9.49 -4.86 -4.96
CA LYS A 64 10.03 -3.65 -5.62
C LYS A 64 9.07 -2.46 -5.56
N VAL A 65 7.76 -2.69 -5.65
CA VAL A 65 6.75 -1.62 -5.59
C VAL A 65 6.70 -1.01 -4.19
N PHE A 66 6.69 -1.84 -3.14
CA PHE A 66 6.69 -1.38 -1.75
C PHE A 66 7.96 -0.56 -1.46
N LYS A 67 9.13 -1.12 -1.79
CA LYS A 67 10.42 -0.44 -1.65
C LYS A 67 10.41 0.93 -2.34
N CYS A 68 9.97 0.99 -3.59
CA CYS A 68 9.88 2.24 -4.35
C CYS A 68 8.95 3.27 -3.69
N SER A 69 7.76 2.88 -3.22
CA SER A 69 6.87 3.82 -2.51
C SER A 69 7.48 4.34 -1.21
N THR A 70 8.15 3.47 -0.45
CA THR A 70 8.80 3.85 0.82
C THR A 70 9.98 4.78 0.60
N GLU A 71 10.85 4.49 -0.37
CA GLU A 71 12.00 5.35 -0.72
C GLU A 71 11.57 6.72 -1.23
N LYS A 72 10.43 6.80 -1.93
CA LYS A 72 9.83 8.08 -2.35
C LYS A 72 9.00 8.77 -1.25
N GLY A 73 8.86 8.18 -0.07
CA GLY A 73 8.02 8.73 1.02
C GLY A 73 6.52 8.78 0.69
N LEU A 74 6.04 7.94 -0.22
CA LEU A 74 4.65 7.89 -0.66
C LEU A 74 3.86 6.87 0.15
N SER A 75 2.70 7.27 0.69
CA SER A 75 1.78 6.34 1.36
C SER A 75 1.18 5.31 0.40
N HIS A 76 1.00 5.68 -0.87
CA HIS A 76 0.58 4.77 -1.93
C HIS A 76 1.03 5.26 -3.31
N CYS A 77 1.11 4.33 -4.28
CA CYS A 77 1.63 4.63 -5.62
C CYS A 77 0.79 5.65 -6.39
N GLY A 78 -0.50 5.82 -6.04
CA GLY A 78 -1.36 6.86 -6.60
C GLY A 78 -0.87 8.31 -6.36
N LEU A 79 -0.01 8.54 -5.36
CA LEU A 79 0.61 9.84 -5.10
C LEU A 79 1.90 10.07 -5.89
N CYS A 80 2.35 9.08 -6.68
CA CYS A 80 3.54 9.22 -7.49
C CYS A 80 3.28 10.21 -8.63
N ASP A 81 4.23 11.11 -8.87
CA ASP A 81 4.27 12.04 -10.00
C ASP A 81 4.15 11.35 -11.37
N GLN A 82 4.73 10.15 -11.49
CA GLN A 82 4.69 9.31 -12.69
C GLN A 82 3.48 8.35 -12.71
N PHE A 83 2.50 8.51 -11.82
CA PHE A 83 1.37 7.58 -11.74
C PHE A 83 0.43 7.71 -12.97
N PRO A 84 0.00 6.60 -13.60
CA PRO A 84 0.43 5.21 -13.38
C PRO A 84 1.73 4.88 -14.10
N CYS A 85 2.73 4.37 -13.37
CA CYS A 85 4.03 4.02 -13.94
C CYS A 85 4.14 2.53 -14.30
N ASP A 86 5.00 2.20 -15.26
CA ASP A 86 5.22 0.83 -15.73
C ASP A 86 5.60 -0.12 -14.59
N GLY A 87 6.44 0.33 -13.65
CA GLY A 87 6.87 -0.48 -12.51
C GLY A 87 5.71 -0.95 -11.62
N LEU A 88 4.62 -0.17 -11.53
CA LEU A 88 3.40 -0.58 -10.84
C LEU A 88 2.54 -1.48 -11.75
N VAL A 89 2.29 -1.03 -12.97
CA VAL A 89 1.37 -1.70 -13.90
C VAL A 89 1.88 -3.09 -14.28
N SER A 90 3.19 -3.26 -14.45
CA SER A 90 3.83 -4.55 -14.77
C SER A 90 4.09 -5.43 -13.54
N HIS A 91 3.71 -5.00 -12.33
CA HIS A 91 3.96 -5.76 -11.10
C HIS A 91 2.91 -6.86 -10.90
N TYR A 92 3.09 -7.96 -11.62
CA TYR A 92 2.30 -9.18 -11.51
C TYR A 92 3.14 -10.39 -11.99
N ASN A 93 2.72 -11.61 -11.66
CA ASN A 93 3.29 -12.81 -12.25
C ASN A 93 2.81 -12.92 -13.72
N PRO A 94 3.70 -12.87 -14.74
CA PRO A 94 3.29 -12.94 -16.15
C PRO A 94 2.58 -14.27 -16.50
N ASP A 95 2.89 -15.34 -15.78
CA ASP A 95 2.27 -16.67 -15.96
C ASP A 95 0.87 -16.75 -15.33
N ASN A 96 0.38 -15.65 -14.73
CA ASN A 96 -0.94 -15.54 -14.16
C ASN A 96 -1.77 -14.48 -14.92
N PRO A 97 -2.64 -14.87 -15.87
CA PRO A 97 -3.49 -13.94 -16.61
C PRO A 97 -4.40 -13.07 -15.73
N GLN A 98 -4.79 -13.56 -14.54
CA GLN A 98 -5.54 -12.77 -13.57
C GLN A 98 -4.68 -11.62 -12.98
N GLY A 99 -3.36 -11.78 -12.97
CA GLY A 99 -2.40 -10.77 -12.52
C GLY A 99 -2.46 -9.48 -13.34
N GLN A 100 -2.63 -9.59 -14.67
CA GLN A 100 -2.77 -8.44 -15.58
C GLN A 100 -4.06 -7.66 -15.26
N ARG A 101 -5.19 -8.35 -15.11
CA ARG A 101 -6.46 -7.71 -14.71
C ARG A 101 -6.35 -7.03 -13.35
N ASN A 102 -5.70 -7.70 -12.40
CA ASN A 102 -5.48 -7.15 -11.07
C ASN A 102 -4.58 -5.90 -11.10
N ALA A 103 -3.66 -5.75 -12.05
CA ALA A 103 -2.89 -4.52 -12.22
C ALA A 103 -3.76 -3.32 -12.60
N VAL A 104 -4.69 -3.52 -13.53
CA VAL A 104 -5.64 -2.48 -13.93
C VAL A 104 -6.57 -2.11 -12.76
N ILE A 105 -7.12 -3.11 -12.05
CA ILE A 105 -7.97 -2.88 -10.88
C ILE A 105 -7.24 -2.08 -9.80
N ARG A 106 -6.01 -2.49 -9.45
CA ARG A 106 -5.17 -1.77 -8.47
C ARG A 106 -4.95 -0.32 -8.87
N THR A 107 -4.67 -0.08 -10.14
CA THR A 107 -4.46 1.26 -10.68
C THR A 107 -5.73 2.10 -10.57
N GLY A 108 -6.90 1.55 -10.91
CA GLY A 108 -8.18 2.25 -10.74
C GLY A 108 -8.48 2.58 -9.27
N ILE A 109 -8.24 1.65 -8.35
CA ILE A 109 -8.39 1.87 -6.91
C ILE A 109 -7.45 2.99 -6.44
N LEU A 110 -6.20 3.02 -6.89
CA LEU A 110 -5.23 4.05 -6.51
C LEU A 110 -5.59 5.43 -7.07
N ALA A 111 -6.10 5.51 -8.31
CA ALA A 111 -6.59 6.75 -8.89
C ALA A 111 -7.78 7.29 -8.07
N TYR A 112 -8.71 6.42 -7.70
CA TYR A 112 -9.85 6.78 -6.87
C TYR A 112 -9.43 7.19 -5.45
N ARG A 113 -8.52 6.43 -4.82
CA ARG A 113 -7.93 6.72 -3.51
C ARG A 113 -7.28 8.09 -3.46
N THR A 114 -6.52 8.44 -4.49
CA THR A 114 -5.85 9.76 -4.59
C THR A 114 -6.86 10.91 -4.59
N LYS A 115 -8.00 10.73 -5.25
CA LYS A 115 -9.02 11.78 -5.37
C LYS A 115 -10.00 11.83 -4.18
N HIS A 116 -10.23 10.69 -3.53
CA HIS A 116 -11.35 10.53 -2.60
C HIS A 116 -10.97 10.06 -1.19
N GLY A 117 -9.69 9.78 -0.95
CA GLY A 117 -9.17 9.31 0.33
C GLY A 117 -9.31 7.80 0.55
N ASP A 118 -8.75 7.34 1.66
CA ASP A 118 -8.60 5.93 1.98
C ASP A 118 -9.93 5.22 2.22
N GLU A 119 -10.84 5.82 2.99
CA GLU A 119 -12.13 5.22 3.36
C GLU A 119 -12.96 4.83 2.13
N LYS A 120 -13.12 5.77 1.19
CA LYS A 120 -13.88 5.53 -0.05
C LYS A 120 -13.18 4.50 -0.94
N ALA A 121 -11.85 4.49 -0.98
CA ALA A 121 -11.11 3.50 -1.76
C ALA A 121 -11.21 2.08 -1.18
N ILE A 122 -11.20 1.95 0.15
CA ILE A 122 -11.44 0.68 0.83
C ILE A 122 -12.86 0.18 0.55
N GLU A 123 -13.87 1.05 0.64
CA GLU A 123 -15.26 0.69 0.32
C GLU A 123 -15.41 0.23 -1.14
N LEU A 124 -14.80 0.96 -2.09
CA LEU A 124 -14.79 0.57 -3.49
C LEU A 124 -14.12 -0.78 -3.71
N ALA A 125 -12.94 -0.98 -3.11
CA ALA A 125 -12.25 -2.26 -3.17
C ALA A 125 -13.15 -3.38 -2.63
N GLN A 126 -13.79 -3.20 -1.47
CA GLN A 126 -14.72 -4.16 -0.89
C GLN A 126 -15.91 -4.51 -1.79
N LYS A 127 -16.48 -3.53 -2.48
CA LYS A 127 -17.56 -3.77 -3.46
C LYS A 127 -17.08 -4.59 -4.64
N LEU A 128 -15.93 -4.24 -5.23
CA LEU A 128 -15.32 -4.99 -6.33
C LEU A 128 -14.94 -6.42 -5.93
N MET A 129 -14.68 -6.65 -4.64
CA MET A 129 -14.36 -7.96 -4.08
C MET A 129 -15.57 -8.87 -3.84
N ARG A 130 -16.80 -8.35 -3.89
CA ARG A 130 -18.05 -9.14 -3.75
C ARG A 130 -18.58 -9.66 -5.10
N LEU A 131 -18.00 -9.20 -6.20
CA LEU A 131 -18.19 -9.74 -7.54
C LEU A 131 -17.27 -10.96 -7.74
#